data_AF-A0A1G7CCV8-F1
#
_entry.id   AF-A0A1G7CCV8-F1
#
_cell.length_a   1.000
_cell.length_b   1.000
_cell.length_c   1.000
_cell.angle_alpha   90.00
_cell.angle_beta   90.00
_cell.angle_gamma   90.00
#
_symmetry.space_group_name_H-M   'P 1'
#
loop_
_entity.id
_entity.type
_entity.pdbx_description
1 polymer ?
#
loop_
_entity_poly.entity_id
_entity_poly.type
_entity_poly.pdbx_seq_one_letter_code
_entity_poly.pdbx_strand_id
1 'polypeptide(L)'
;MFRQLTAAALATVALAACEPTATATPDEPYSTIPTGDYVLFNIGGDVLSVRHTTMTITPTQISGRTGCSSFAAPITGTPPEIAVGEIQTAGQPCRWSAQETAFFNALRVANRISYEDGVMRISGGPNTLTFEYGRLASREGVIGRNLNPNAQPAAPEEPVAAAMPVSAAAASPVESAVQ
;
A
#
# COMPACT_ATOMS: atom_id res chain seq x y z
N MET A 1 -69.14 17.98 15.65
CA MET A 1 -68.59 18.32 14.32
C MET A 1 -67.10 18.66 14.50
N PHE A 2 -66.22 17.95 13.78
CA PHE A 2 -64.77 18.16 13.48
C PHE A 2 -63.81 18.51 14.66
N ARG A 3 -62.87 17.64 15.14
CA ARG A 3 -61.60 17.09 14.56
C ARG A 3 -60.63 18.23 14.15
N GLN A 4 -59.38 18.38 14.61
CA GLN A 4 -58.23 17.45 14.63
C GLN A 4 -57.14 17.89 15.64
N LEU A 5 -56.35 16.91 16.07
CA LEU A 5 -55.07 17.01 16.78
C LEU A 5 -53.95 17.41 15.81
N THR A 6 -52.91 18.11 16.28
CA THR A 6 -51.61 18.16 15.59
C THR A 6 -50.48 18.02 16.62
N ALA A 7 -50.03 16.78 16.77
CA ALA A 7 -48.77 16.43 17.40
C ALA A 7 -47.63 16.70 16.41
N ALA A 8 -46.63 17.48 16.81
CA ALA A 8 -45.38 17.62 16.07
C ALA A 8 -44.49 16.42 16.39
N ALA A 9 -44.40 15.48 15.45
CA ALA A 9 -43.47 14.37 15.51
C ALA A 9 -42.05 14.86 15.14
N LEU A 10 -41.12 14.82 16.10
CA LEU A 10 -39.69 14.95 15.85
C LEU A 10 -39.21 13.66 15.18
N ALA A 11 -38.91 13.72 13.88
CA ALA A 11 -38.23 12.65 13.17
C ALA A 11 -36.78 12.58 13.64
N THR A 12 -36.49 11.70 14.59
CA THR A 12 -35.13 11.26 14.89
C THR A 12 -34.61 10.46 13.69
N VAL A 13 -33.72 11.06 12.91
CA VAL A 13 -32.97 10.36 11.87
C VAL A 13 -32.03 9.38 12.57
N ALA A 14 -32.45 8.12 12.69
CA ALA A 14 -31.56 7.04 13.03
C ALA A 14 -30.65 6.80 11.80
N LEU A 15 -29.41 7.30 11.86
CA LEU A 15 -28.34 6.78 11.01
C LEU A 15 -28.08 5.33 11.44
N ALA A 16 -28.86 4.40 10.90
CA ALA A 16 -28.41 3.02 10.79
C ALA A 16 -27.24 3.06 9.81
N ALA A 17 -26.03 3.13 10.36
CA ALA A 17 -24.79 2.88 9.63
C ALA A 17 -24.91 1.49 8.99
N CYS A 18 -25.25 1.46 7.71
CA CYS A 18 -25.07 0.30 6.87
C CYS A 18 -23.59 0.28 6.50
N GLU A 19 -22.77 -0.12 7.46
CA GLU A 19 -21.40 -0.53 7.19
C GLU A 19 -21.51 -1.92 6.57
N PRO A 20 -20.98 -2.18 5.36
CA PRO A 20 -20.74 -3.55 4.97
C PRO A 20 -19.65 -4.07 5.91
N THR A 21 -20.05 -4.80 6.96
CA THR A 21 -19.14 -5.66 7.71
C THR A 21 -18.61 -6.68 6.70
N ALA A 22 -17.47 -6.39 6.10
CA ALA A 22 -16.66 -7.38 5.42
C ALA A 22 -16.18 -8.33 6.51
N THR A 23 -16.95 -9.39 6.73
CA THR A 23 -16.57 -10.51 7.59
C THR A 23 -15.37 -11.18 6.92
N ALA A 24 -14.17 -10.69 7.20
CA ALA A 24 -12.96 -11.46 6.97
C ALA A 24 -13.07 -12.71 7.84
N THR A 25 -13.34 -13.86 7.24
CA THR A 25 -13.32 -15.16 7.92
C THR A 25 -11.89 -15.37 8.44
N PRO A 26 -11.66 -15.42 9.76
CA PRO A 26 -10.31 -15.51 10.34
C PRO A 26 -9.54 -16.78 9.96
N ASP A 27 -10.24 -17.80 9.45
CA ASP A 27 -9.70 -19.11 9.10
C ASP A 27 -9.20 -19.25 7.66
N GLU A 28 -9.33 -18.23 6.80
CA GLU A 28 -8.82 -18.32 5.44
C GLU A 28 -7.32 -17.93 5.41
N PRO A 29 -6.41 -18.83 5.00
CA PRO A 29 -4.99 -18.51 4.92
C PRO A 29 -4.81 -17.33 3.96
N TYR A 30 -4.00 -16.35 4.36
CA TYR A 30 -3.80 -15.08 3.63
C TYR A 30 -4.99 -14.10 3.66
N SER A 31 -5.97 -14.25 4.54
CA SER A 31 -7.01 -13.22 4.76
C SER A 31 -6.45 -11.83 5.13
N THR A 32 -5.26 -11.78 5.75
CA THR A 32 -4.56 -10.56 6.16
C THR A 32 -3.60 -10.00 5.11
N ILE A 33 -3.23 -10.80 4.10
CA ILE A 33 -2.30 -10.41 3.04
C ILE A 33 -3.04 -10.45 1.70
N PRO A 34 -3.32 -9.30 1.06
CA PRO A 34 -4.00 -9.30 -0.24
C PRO A 34 -3.26 -10.18 -1.25
N THR A 35 -3.95 -11.15 -1.83
CA THR A 35 -3.40 -11.90 -2.96
C THR A 35 -3.38 -11.02 -4.21
N GLY A 36 -2.45 -11.27 -5.12
CA GLY A 36 -2.32 -10.48 -6.35
C GLY A 36 -0.93 -9.92 -6.58
N ASP A 37 -0.87 -8.85 -7.36
CA ASP A 37 0.36 -8.28 -7.90
C ASP A 37 0.98 -7.22 -6.97
N TYR A 38 2.30 -7.25 -6.90
CA TYR A 38 3.14 -6.40 -6.09
C TYR A 38 4.36 -5.92 -6.86
N VAL A 39 4.80 -4.71 -6.55
CA VAL A 39 6.02 -4.11 -7.11
C VAL A 39 7.02 -3.90 -5.99
N LEU A 40 8.22 -4.44 -6.14
CA LEU A 40 9.30 -4.24 -5.17
C LEU A 40 9.81 -2.80 -5.25
N PHE A 41 9.93 -2.14 -4.11
CA PHE A 41 10.44 -0.78 -4.04
C PHE A 41 11.66 -0.60 -3.16
N ASN A 42 11.89 -1.50 -2.21
CA ASN A 42 12.96 -1.37 -1.25
C ASN A 42 13.51 -2.74 -0.84
N ILE A 43 14.83 -2.83 -0.70
CA ILE A 43 15.53 -3.98 -0.13
C ILE A 43 16.41 -3.48 1.02
N GLY A 44 16.16 -3.94 2.24
CA GLY A 44 17.04 -3.66 3.39
C GLY A 44 17.12 -2.18 3.79
N GLY A 45 16.18 -1.33 3.37
CA GLY A 45 16.20 0.11 3.58
C GLY A 45 16.62 0.90 2.33
N ASP A 46 17.25 0.27 1.34
CA ASP A 46 17.66 0.92 0.11
C ASP A 46 16.50 1.01 -0.90
N VAL A 47 16.09 2.24 -1.23
CA VAL A 47 15.07 2.50 -2.26
C VAL A 47 15.65 2.19 -3.63
N LEU A 48 14.95 1.38 -4.40
CA LEU A 48 15.41 0.97 -5.72
C LEU A 48 15.15 2.10 -6.74
N SER A 49 16.23 2.61 -7.35
CA SER A 49 16.14 3.65 -8.39
C SER A 49 15.38 3.19 -9.63
N VAL A 50 15.37 1.88 -9.90
CA VAL A 50 14.57 1.27 -10.98
C VAL A 50 13.87 0.03 -10.45
N ARG A 51 12.55 -0.02 -10.66
CA ARG A 51 11.66 -1.08 -10.16
C ARG A 51 11.36 -2.06 -11.29
N HIS A 52 12.23 -3.05 -11.45
CA HIS A 52 12.03 -4.14 -12.41
C HIS A 52 11.42 -5.40 -11.78
N THR A 53 11.47 -5.49 -10.45
CA THR A 53 11.00 -6.66 -9.73
C THR A 53 9.51 -6.55 -9.42
N THR A 54 8.75 -7.49 -9.97
CA THR A 54 7.32 -7.68 -9.73
C THR A 54 7.07 -9.05 -9.16
N MET A 55 6.07 -9.17 -8.31
CA MET A 55 5.73 -10.41 -7.62
C MET A 55 4.22 -10.59 -7.56
N THR A 56 3.74 -11.79 -7.84
CA THR A 56 2.35 -12.20 -7.61
C THR A 56 2.35 -13.19 -6.45
N ILE A 57 1.52 -12.93 -5.43
CA ILE A 57 1.36 -13.82 -4.28
C ILE A 57 0.00 -14.51 -4.29
N THR A 58 0.01 -15.81 -4.07
CA THR A 58 -1.15 -16.65 -3.82
C THR A 58 -0.94 -17.42 -2.50
N PRO A 59 -1.96 -18.09 -1.95
CA PRO A 59 -1.82 -18.78 -0.65
C PRO A 59 -0.76 -19.90 -0.62
N THR A 60 -0.36 -20.42 -1.78
CA THR A 60 0.57 -21.55 -1.88
C THR A 60 1.81 -21.27 -2.73
N GLN A 61 1.84 -20.13 -3.43
CA GLN A 61 2.93 -19.82 -4.34
C GLN A 61 3.24 -18.31 -4.40
N ILE A 62 4.52 -18.02 -4.53
CA ILE A 62 5.03 -16.72 -4.97
C ILE A 62 5.57 -16.91 -6.39
N SER A 63 5.21 -16.04 -7.30
CA SER A 63 5.82 -15.99 -8.63
C SER A 63 6.11 -14.56 -9.05
N GLY A 64 6.91 -14.37 -10.09
CA GLY A 64 7.20 -13.03 -10.54
C GLY A 64 8.34 -12.93 -11.54
N ARG A 65 8.88 -11.72 -11.63
CA ARG A 65 9.98 -11.37 -12.50
C ARG A 65 10.90 -10.41 -11.76
N THR A 66 12.19 -10.64 -11.88
CA THR A 66 13.27 -9.78 -11.42
C THR A 66 13.90 -9.06 -12.61
N GLY A 67 14.95 -8.29 -12.37
CA GLY A 67 15.65 -7.57 -13.44
C GLY A 67 16.19 -8.46 -14.56
N CYS A 68 16.52 -9.73 -14.29
CA CYS A 68 17.10 -10.62 -15.29
C CYS A 68 16.20 -11.82 -15.66
N SER A 69 15.56 -12.45 -14.66
CA SER A 69 14.82 -13.69 -14.88
C SER A 69 13.38 -13.66 -14.34
N SER A 70 12.55 -14.60 -14.78
CA SER A 70 11.34 -14.96 -14.03
C SER A 70 11.68 -15.87 -12.87
N PHE A 71 10.80 -15.93 -11.88
CA PHE A 71 10.94 -16.85 -10.76
C PHE A 71 9.59 -17.38 -10.27
N ALA A 72 9.64 -18.53 -9.60
CA ALA A 72 8.54 -19.07 -8.82
C ALA A 72 9.08 -19.82 -7.60
N ALA A 73 8.36 -19.77 -6.49
CA ALA A 73 8.67 -20.52 -5.28
C ALA A 73 7.37 -20.92 -4.56
N PRO A 74 7.26 -22.14 -4.04
CA PRO A 74 6.16 -22.48 -3.14
C PRO A 74 6.29 -21.68 -1.85
N ILE A 75 5.16 -21.28 -1.27
CA ILE A 75 5.09 -20.67 0.06
C ILE A 75 4.16 -21.48 0.94
N THR A 76 4.53 -21.65 2.20
CA THR A 76 3.74 -22.36 3.21
C THR A 76 3.66 -21.53 4.49
N GLY A 77 2.80 -21.97 5.42
CA GLY A 77 2.54 -21.25 6.66
C GLY A 77 1.27 -20.42 6.59
N THR A 78 1.03 -19.67 7.67
CA THR A 78 -0.12 -18.78 7.81
C THR A 78 0.42 -17.44 8.31
N PRO A 79 0.20 -16.33 7.57
CA PRO A 79 0.65 -15.03 8.01
C PRO A 79 0.31 -14.74 9.48
N PRO A 80 1.24 -14.15 10.26
CA PRO A 80 2.48 -13.55 9.80
C PRO A 80 3.62 -14.53 9.55
N GLU A 81 3.56 -15.77 10.02
CA GLU A 81 4.61 -16.77 9.82
C GLU A 81 4.52 -17.43 8.44
N ILE A 82 5.63 -17.41 7.69
CA ILE A 82 5.73 -18.07 6.39
C ILE A 82 7.03 -18.86 6.25
N ALA A 83 7.07 -19.76 5.29
CA ALA A 83 8.31 -20.36 4.81
C ALA A 83 8.31 -20.37 3.28
N VAL A 84 9.39 -19.87 2.69
CA VAL A 84 9.60 -19.92 1.24
C VAL A 84 10.40 -21.16 0.89
N GLY A 85 9.87 -21.99 -0.01
CA GLY A 85 10.58 -23.17 -0.50
C GLY A 85 11.62 -22.84 -1.56
N GLU A 86 12.01 -23.86 -2.32
CA GLU A 86 13.04 -23.70 -3.35
C GLU A 86 12.59 -22.72 -4.46
N ILE A 87 13.44 -21.72 -4.72
CA ILE A 87 13.20 -20.72 -5.76
C ILE A 87 13.66 -21.30 -7.10
N GLN A 88 12.70 -21.46 -8.00
CA GLN A 88 12.91 -21.84 -9.39
C GLN A 88 13.15 -20.60 -10.24
N THR A 89 14.28 -20.53 -10.94
CA THR A 89 14.61 -19.42 -11.85
C THR A 89 15.59 -19.87 -12.93
N ALA A 90 15.58 -19.20 -14.08
CA ALA A 90 16.49 -19.50 -15.20
C ALA A 90 17.94 -19.02 -14.96
N GLY A 91 18.17 -18.17 -13.95
CA GLY A 91 19.51 -17.76 -13.50
C GLY A 91 20.34 -17.01 -14.55
N GLN A 92 19.69 -16.33 -15.50
CA GLN A 92 20.40 -15.62 -16.57
C GLN A 92 21.04 -14.34 -16.04
N PRO A 93 22.35 -14.11 -16.23
CA PRO A 93 22.99 -12.88 -15.80
C PRO A 93 22.55 -11.70 -16.68
N CYS A 94 22.44 -10.52 -16.08
CA CYS A 94 22.16 -9.27 -16.78
C CYS A 94 22.70 -8.08 -15.97
N ARG A 95 22.50 -6.86 -16.48
CA ARG A 95 22.95 -5.63 -15.79
C ARG A 95 22.38 -5.45 -14.37
N TRP A 96 21.32 -6.17 -14.00
CA TRP A 96 20.63 -6.10 -12.71
C TRP A 96 20.93 -7.29 -11.78
N SER A 97 21.92 -8.13 -12.10
CA SER A 97 22.20 -9.34 -11.32
C SER A 97 22.49 -9.09 -9.85
N ALA A 98 23.07 -7.93 -9.47
CA ALA A 98 23.31 -7.59 -8.07
C ALA A 98 22.00 -7.39 -7.28
N GLN A 99 21.05 -6.64 -7.85
CA GLN A 99 19.73 -6.43 -7.25
C GLN A 99 18.94 -7.74 -7.18
N GLU A 100 18.97 -8.53 -8.25
CA GLU A 100 18.32 -9.85 -8.30
C GLU A 100 18.89 -10.82 -7.24
N THR A 101 20.21 -10.84 -7.07
CA THR A 101 20.87 -11.64 -6.04
C THR A 101 20.44 -11.19 -4.64
N ALA A 102 20.42 -9.88 -4.38
CA ALA A 102 19.98 -9.35 -3.09
C ALA A 102 18.52 -9.71 -2.79
N PHE A 103 17.64 -9.65 -3.80
CA PHE A 103 16.25 -10.06 -3.71
C PHE A 103 16.12 -11.55 -3.35
N PHE A 104 16.76 -12.44 -4.10
CA PHE A 104 16.66 -13.88 -3.83
C PHE A 104 17.27 -14.27 -2.49
N ASN A 105 18.38 -13.65 -2.08
CA ASN A 105 18.99 -13.90 -0.78
C ASN A 105 18.04 -13.52 0.37
N ALA A 106 17.37 -12.37 0.28
CA ALA A 106 16.38 -11.95 1.27
C ALA A 106 15.16 -12.90 1.28
N LEU A 107 14.68 -13.30 0.09
CA LEU A 107 13.51 -14.16 -0.03
C LEU A 107 13.76 -15.58 0.54
N ARG A 108 14.96 -16.14 0.36
CA ARG A 108 15.32 -17.48 0.88
C ARG A 108 15.31 -17.58 2.39
N VAL A 109 15.60 -16.48 3.09
CA VAL A 109 15.66 -16.44 4.57
C VAL A 109 14.39 -15.84 5.18
N ALA A 110 13.39 -15.53 4.36
CA ALA A 110 12.15 -14.96 4.82
C ALA A 110 11.37 -15.96 5.67
N ASN A 111 10.94 -15.52 6.84
CA ASN A 111 10.09 -16.28 7.76
C ASN A 111 8.87 -15.51 8.25
N ARG A 112 8.73 -14.23 7.85
CA ARG A 112 7.59 -13.40 8.17
C ARG A 112 7.09 -12.57 7.00
N ILE A 113 5.78 -12.38 6.95
CA ILE A 113 5.07 -11.51 6.02
C ILE A 113 4.08 -10.63 6.78
N SER A 114 3.98 -9.35 6.41
CA SER A 114 2.95 -8.45 6.91
C SER A 114 2.44 -7.54 5.80
N TYR A 115 1.22 -7.02 5.98
CA TYR A 115 0.63 -6.02 5.11
C TYR A 115 0.01 -4.92 5.97
N GLU A 116 0.64 -3.74 5.95
CA GLU A 116 0.28 -2.60 6.80
C GLU A 116 0.35 -1.33 5.93
N ASP A 117 -0.62 -0.43 6.08
CA ASP A 117 -0.66 0.87 5.40
C ASP A 117 -0.48 0.80 3.86
N GLY A 118 -1.02 -0.26 3.24
CA GLY A 118 -0.95 -0.44 1.79
C GLY A 118 0.35 -1.11 1.29
N VAL A 119 1.25 -1.47 2.20
CA VAL A 119 2.60 -1.95 1.92
C VAL A 119 2.80 -3.37 2.45
N MET A 120 3.30 -4.26 1.59
CA MET A 120 3.69 -5.60 2.01
C MET A 120 5.16 -5.64 2.40
N ARG A 121 5.46 -6.30 3.52
CA ARG A 121 6.82 -6.51 4.03
C ARG A 121 7.08 -8.01 4.15
N ILE A 122 8.18 -8.48 3.56
CA ILE A 122 8.69 -9.84 3.75
C ILE A 122 10.03 -9.74 4.48
N SER A 123 10.13 -10.40 5.63
CA SER A 123 11.28 -10.30 6.54
C SER A 123 11.69 -11.67 7.08
N GLY A 124 12.86 -11.73 7.72
CA GLY A 124 13.40 -12.96 8.34
C GLY A 124 14.93 -12.97 8.44
N GLY A 125 15.59 -12.17 7.61
CA GLY A 125 17.03 -11.90 7.67
C GLY A 125 17.36 -10.41 7.74
N PRO A 126 18.60 -10.01 7.40
CA PRO A 126 19.05 -8.62 7.51
C PRO A 126 18.33 -7.67 6.54
N ASN A 127 17.89 -8.20 5.39
CA ASN A 127 17.25 -7.41 4.35
C ASN A 127 15.74 -7.68 4.33
N THR A 128 14.95 -6.68 4.71
CA THR A 128 13.49 -6.71 4.52
C THR A 128 13.16 -6.32 3.07
N LEU A 129 12.30 -7.11 2.43
CA LEU A 129 11.74 -6.78 1.11
C LEU A 129 10.45 -5.99 1.33
N THR A 130 10.34 -4.84 0.67
CA THR A 130 9.16 -3.99 0.79
C THR A 130 8.51 -3.77 -0.57
N PHE A 131 7.21 -4.02 -0.64
CA PHE A 131 6.44 -3.98 -1.87
C PHE A 131 5.21 -3.08 -1.75
N GLU A 132 4.88 -2.42 -2.85
CA GLU A 132 3.60 -1.75 -3.02
C GLU A 132 2.65 -2.68 -3.76
N TYR A 133 1.36 -2.64 -3.41
CA TYR A 133 0.35 -3.38 -4.13
C TYR A 133 0.11 -2.74 -5.50
N GLY A 134 0.11 -3.57 -6.55
CA GLY A 134 -0.21 -3.17 -7.90
C GLY A 134 0.76 -3.71 -8.94
N ARG A 135 0.71 -3.11 -10.13
CA ARG A 135 1.48 -3.52 -11.30
C ARG A 135 2.21 -2.32 -11.89
N LEU A 136 3.35 -2.58 -12.51
CA LEU A 136 4.02 -1.56 -13.33
C LEU A 136 3.13 -1.20 -14.53
N ALA A 137 3.07 0.09 -14.87
CA ALA A 137 2.37 0.61 -16.04
C ALA A 137 3.01 0.12 -17.35
N SER A 138 4.32 -0.12 -17.34
CA SER A 138 5.09 -0.67 -18.47
C SER A 138 6.21 -1.58 -17.97
N ARG A 139 6.75 -2.43 -18.83
CA ARG A 139 7.87 -3.35 -18.50
C ARG A 139 9.17 -2.61 -18.11
N GLU A 140 9.26 -1.32 -18.40
CA GLU A 140 10.44 -0.46 -18.23
C GLU A 140 10.28 0.57 -17.09
N GLY A 141 9.06 0.77 -16.57
CA GLY A 141 8.80 1.40 -15.28
C GLY A 141 8.21 2.82 -15.32
N VAL A 142 6.90 2.90 -15.08
CA VAL A 142 6.23 3.88 -14.20
C VAL A 142 5.25 3.05 -13.36
N ILE A 143 5.02 3.39 -12.08
CA ILE A 143 4.08 2.65 -11.22
C ILE A 143 2.66 2.82 -11.78
N GLY A 144 1.96 1.72 -12.06
CA GLY A 144 0.52 1.75 -12.36
C GLY A 144 -0.27 1.92 -11.07
N ARG A 145 -1.49 2.46 -11.15
CA ARG A 145 -2.39 2.74 -10.00
C ARG A 145 -2.34 1.60 -8.97
N ASN A 146 -2.31 1.91 -7.67
CA ASN A 146 -2.49 0.91 -6.62
C ASN A 146 -3.83 0.20 -6.87
N LEU A 147 -3.78 -1.11 -7.10
CA LEU A 147 -4.95 -1.93 -7.47
C LEU A 147 -5.46 -2.76 -6.31
N ASN A 148 -5.10 -2.44 -5.06
CA ASN A 148 -5.47 -3.28 -3.92
C ASN A 148 -6.99 -3.38 -3.84
N PRO A 149 -7.59 -4.58 -4.03
CA PRO A 149 -9.04 -4.77 -3.97
C PRO A 149 -9.59 -4.50 -2.56
N ASN A 150 -8.72 -4.52 -1.54
CA ASN A 150 -9.03 -4.26 -0.15
C ASN A 150 -8.67 -2.81 0.26
N ALA A 151 -8.11 -2.00 -0.63
CA ALA A 151 -7.87 -0.60 -0.32
C ALA A 151 -9.17 0.18 -0.46
N GLN A 152 -9.62 0.76 0.65
CA GLN A 152 -10.58 1.86 0.60
C GLN A 152 -10.00 2.94 -0.33
N PRO A 153 -10.78 3.53 -1.26
CA PRO A 153 -10.30 4.63 -2.07
C PRO A 153 -9.71 5.69 -1.16
N ALA A 154 -8.45 6.06 -1.38
CA ALA A 154 -7.88 7.23 -0.72
C ALA A 154 -8.84 8.39 -0.98
N ALA A 155 -9.30 9.04 0.09
CA ALA A 155 -10.06 10.27 -0.04
C ALA A 155 -9.27 11.21 -0.96
N PRO A 156 -9.92 11.90 -1.91
CA PRO A 156 -9.21 12.85 -2.75
C PRO A 156 -8.49 13.83 -1.83
N GLU A 157 -7.16 13.84 -1.88
CA GLU A 157 -6.37 14.89 -1.25
C GLU A 157 -6.83 16.20 -1.87
N GLU A 158 -7.55 17.01 -1.08
CA GLU A 158 -7.87 18.38 -1.45
C GLU A 158 -6.54 19.07 -1.81
N PRO A 159 -6.46 19.77 -2.95
CA PRO A 159 -5.26 20.52 -3.27
C PRO A 159 -5.03 21.51 -2.15
N VAL A 160 -3.91 21.35 -1.45
CA VAL A 160 -3.42 22.34 -0.48
C VAL A 160 -3.21 23.63 -1.26
N ALA A 161 -4.23 24.48 -1.25
CA ALA A 161 -4.16 25.79 -1.85
C ALA A 161 -2.95 26.49 -1.22
N ALA A 162 -1.96 26.78 -2.05
CA ALA A 162 -0.82 27.58 -1.68
C ALA A 162 -1.35 28.91 -1.13
N ALA A 163 -1.37 29.06 0.19
CA ALA A 163 -1.63 30.32 0.85
C ALA A 163 -0.50 31.26 0.48
N MET A 164 -0.72 32.08 -0.56
CA MET A 164 0.10 33.24 -0.84
C MET A 164 0.04 34.16 0.39
N PRO A 165 1.17 34.60 0.96
CA PRO A 165 1.14 35.64 1.98
C PRO A 165 0.80 36.96 1.31
N VAL A 166 -0.44 37.44 1.50
CA VAL A 166 -0.78 38.84 1.25
C VAL A 166 -0.08 39.65 2.34
N SER A 167 0.99 40.33 1.95
CA SER A 167 1.74 41.24 2.80
C SER A 167 0.82 42.41 3.21
N ALA A 168 0.34 42.38 4.45
CA ALA A 168 -0.38 43.49 5.07
C ALA A 168 0.65 44.50 5.61
N ALA A 169 0.91 45.56 4.86
CA ALA A 169 1.63 46.72 5.36
C ALA A 169 0.71 47.49 6.32
N ALA A 170 1.05 47.45 7.62
CA ALA A 170 0.39 48.20 8.66
C ALA A 170 0.87 49.66 8.71
N ALA A 171 -0.11 50.56 8.67
CA ALA A 171 -0.30 51.79 9.44
C ALA A 171 0.87 52.77 9.71
N SER A 172 0.59 54.05 9.45
CA SER A 172 0.88 55.14 10.40
C SER A 172 -0.09 56.32 10.18
N PRO A 173 -0.92 56.69 11.17
CA PRO A 173 -1.39 58.06 11.34
C PRO A 173 -0.46 58.80 12.31
N VAL A 174 0.06 59.96 11.90
CA VAL A 174 0.72 60.90 12.82
C VAL A 174 -0.30 61.98 13.17
N GLU A 175 -0.79 61.94 14.41
CA GLU A 175 -1.51 63.03 15.05
C GLU A 175 -0.85 63.31 16.42
N SER A 176 -0.32 64.53 16.58
CA SER A 176 -0.12 65.29 17.84
C SER A 176 0.68 66.56 17.48
N ALA A 177 0.08 67.74 17.37
CA ALA A 177 -0.41 68.65 18.42
C ALA A 177 0.68 69.62 18.98
N VAL A 178 0.25 70.88 19.14
CA VAL A 178 0.80 71.94 20.03
C VAL A 178 2.00 72.78 19.53
N GLN A 179 1.70 73.92 18.89
CA GLN A 179 1.89 75.29 19.43
C GLN A 179 1.32 76.35 18.49
#